data_AF-A0A4U9Z203-F1
#
_entry.id   AF-A0A4U9Z203-F1
#
_cell.length_a   1.000
_cell.length_b   1.000
_cell.length_c   1.000
_cell.angle_alpha   90.00
_cell.angle_beta   90.00
_cell.angle_gamma   90.00
#
_symmetry.space_group_name_H-M   'P 1'
#
loop_
_entity.id
_entity.type
_entity.pdbx_description
1 polymer ?
#
loop_
_entity_poly.entity_id
_entity_poly.type
_entity_poly.pdbx_seq_one_letter_code
_entity_poly.pdbx_strand_id
1 'polypeptide(L)' 'MLTPKFSLFVLASYFILPIIALLFPNKYVKLIVFVIFLLENILVIGLYIKGKYFN' A
#
# COMPACT_ATOMS: atom_id res chain seq x y z
N MET A 1 -9.93 14.13 -2.18
CA MET A 1 -10.25 13.01 -1.24
C MET A 1 -10.00 11.68 -1.94
N LEU A 2 -9.28 10.75 -1.31
CA LEU A 2 -9.14 9.39 -1.83
C LEU A 2 -10.55 8.79 -2.00
N THR A 3 -10.83 8.21 -3.17
CA THR A 3 -12.11 7.56 -3.41
C THR A 3 -12.29 6.45 -2.36
N PRO A 4 -13.47 6.29 -1.74
CA PRO A 4 -13.69 5.33 -0.63
C PRO A 4 -13.18 3.92 -0.95
N LYS A 5 -13.34 3.50 -2.21
CA LYS A 5 -12.85 2.21 -2.73
C LYS A 5 -11.33 2.05 -2.65
N PHE A 6 -10.58 3.11 -2.94
CA PHE A 6 -9.11 3.09 -2.90
C PHE A 6 -8.59 3.09 -1.46
N SER A 7 -9.22 3.86 -0.57
CA SER A 7 -8.85 3.86 0.85
C SER A 7 -9.08 2.50 1.51
N LEU A 8 -10.15 1.79 1.15
CA LEU A 8 -10.43 0.44 1.64
C LEU A 8 -9.42 -0.58 1.11
N PHE A 9 -9.03 -0.46 -0.16
CA PHE A 9 -8.01 -1.33 -0.75
C PHE A 9 -6.66 -1.21 -0.02
N VAL A 10 -6.19 0.03 0.15
CA VAL A 10 -4.95 0.32 0.88
C VAL A 10 -5.04 -0.19 2.32
N LEU A 11 -6.17 0.00 3.01
CA LEU A 11 -6.34 -0.51 4.36
C LEU A 11 -6.29 -2.05 4.42
N ALA A 12 -6.92 -2.73 3.46
CA ALA A 12 -6.90 -4.19 3.39
C ALA A 12 -5.49 -4.73 3.07
N SER A 13 -4.74 -4.05 2.21
CA SER A 13 -3.37 -4.44 1.86
C SER A 13 -2.45 -4.43 3.09
N TYR A 14 -2.59 -3.43 3.98
CA TYR A 14 -1.85 -3.33 5.24
C TYR A 14 -2.05 -4.55 6.16
N PHE A 15 -3.20 -5.23 6.10
CA PHE A 15 -3.44 -6.45 6.86
C PHE A 15 -3.00 -7.72 6.12
N ILE A 16 -3.24 -7.80 4.82
CA ILE A 16 -3.04 -9.03 4.03
C ILE A 16 -1.56 -9.26 3.70
N LEU A 17 -0.84 -8.21 3.30
CA LEU A 17 0.57 -8.31 2.87
C LEU A 17 1.51 -8.84 3.97
N PRO A 18 1.40 -8.41 5.24
CA PRO A 18 2.20 -8.98 6.33
C PRO A 18 1.86 -10.46 6.59
N ILE A 19 0.60 -10.84 6.48
CA ILE A 19 0.16 -12.23 6.64
C ILE A 19 0.79 -13.12 5.56
N ILE A 20 0.81 -12.65 4.30
CA ILE A 20 1.48 -13.36 3.20
C ILE A 20 2.99 -13.51 3.47
N ALA A 21 3.64 -12.45 3.93
CA ALA A 21 5.07 -12.48 4.28
C ALA A 21 5.39 -13.44 5.45
N LEU A 22 4.43 -13.63 6.36
CA LEU A 22 4.53 -14.54 7.50
C LEU A 22 4.32 -16.01 7.06
N LEU A 23 3.29 -16.27 6.24
CA LEU A 23 2.93 -17.61 5.75
C LEU A 23 3.99 -18.19 4.81
N PHE A 24 4.63 -17.33 4.00
CA PHE A 24 5.68 -17.72 3.07
C PHE A 24 6.99 -17.01 3.43
N PRO A 25 7.76 -17.54 4.41
CA PRO A 25 8.95 -16.89 4.95
C PRO A 25 10.17 -17.01 4.01
N ASN A 26 10.00 -16.63 2.75
CA ASN A 26 11.05 -16.59 1.73
C ASN A 26 11.58 -15.15 1.59
N LYS A 27 12.90 -14.98 1.47
CA LYS A 27 13.57 -13.69 1.25
C LYS A 27 12.98 -12.91 0.06
N TYR A 28 12.65 -13.61 -1.02
CA TYR A 28 12.05 -12.99 -2.21
C TYR A 28 10.62 -12.52 -1.98
N VAL A 29 9.81 -13.27 -1.23
CA VAL A 29 8.43 -12.89 -0.90
C VAL A 29 8.42 -11.65 -0.01
N LYS A 30 9.30 -11.59 1.00
CA LYS A 30 9.46 -10.40 1.84
C LYS A 30 9.85 -9.16 1.03
N LEU A 31 10.73 -9.33 0.03
CA LEU A 31 11.14 -8.24 -0.85
C LEU A 31 9.98 -7.76 -1.73
N ILE A 32 9.20 -8.69 -2.30
CA ILE A 32 8.00 -8.36 -3.08
C ILE A 32 6.98 -7.60 -2.24
N VAL A 33 6.68 -8.09 -1.03
CA VAL A 33 5.77 -7.43 -0.09
C VAL A 33 6.24 -6.02 0.27
N PHE A 34 7.54 -5.84 0.51
CA PHE A 34 8.13 -4.54 0.77
C PHE A 34 7.99 -3.58 -0.42
N VAL A 35 8.26 -4.05 -1.64
CA VAL A 35 8.11 -3.25 -2.87
C VAL A 35 6.66 -2.81 -3.08
N ILE A 36 5.69 -3.70 -2.83
CA ILE A 36 4.26 -3.35 -2.91
C ILE A 36 3.90 -2.26 -1.90
N PHE A 37 4.34 -2.41 -0.64
CA PHE A 37 4.11 -1.39 0.40
C PHE A 37 4.70 -0.03 0.05
N LEU A 38 5.88 -0.02 -0.56
CA LEU A 38 6.56 1.21 -0.96
C LEU A 38 5.79 1.91 -2.08
N LEU A 39 5.33 1.16 -3.09
CA LEU A 39 4.52 1.70 -4.19
C LEU A 39 3.17 2.25 -3.70
N GLU A 40 2.49 1.53 -2.80
CA GLU A 40 1.25 2.03 -2.21
C GLU A 40 1.45 3.33 -1.43
N ASN A 41 2.52 3.43 -0.64
CA ASN A 41 2.83 4.68 0.08
C ASN A 41 3.11 5.84 -0.87
N ILE A 42 3.88 5.61 -1.95
CA ILE A 42 4.14 6.66 -2.96
C ILE A 42 2.83 7.12 -3.60
N LEU A 43 1.92 6.19 -3.94
CA LEU A 43 0.61 6.52 -4.49
C LEU A 43 -0.25 7.33 -3.53
N VAL A 44 -0.30 6.93 -2.25
CA VAL A 44 -1.05 7.64 -1.22
C VAL A 44 -0.48 9.05 -1.02
N ILE A 45 0.84 9.19 -0.96
CA ILE A 45 1.52 10.50 -0.85
C ILE A 45 1.21 11.37 -2.08
N GLY A 46 1.31 10.81 -3.29
CA GLY A 46 1.00 11.53 -4.52
C GLY A 46 -0.44 12.01 -4.57
N LEU A 47 -1.39 11.17 -4.16
CA LEU A 47 -2.82 11.53 -4.08
C LEU A 47 -3.10 12.53 -2.96
N TYR A 48 -2.38 12.45 -1.83
CA TYR A 48 -2.47 13.43 -0.74
C TYR A 48 -1.97 14.81 -1.19
N ILE A 49 -0.79 14.88 -1.83
CA ILE A 49 -0.25 16.12 -2.38
C ILE A 49 -1.19 16.67 -3.46
N LYS A 50 -1.67 15.83 -4.38
CA LYS A 50 -2.65 16.25 -5.39
C LYS A 50 -3.90 16.84 -4.74
N GLY A 51 -4.47 16.17 -3.74
CA GLY A 51 -5.65 16.64 -3.03
C GLY A 51 -5.43 17.89 -2.15
N LYS A 52 -4.18 18.19 -1.78
CA LYS A 52 -3.83 19.35 -0.93
C LYS A 52 -3.46 20.59 -1.75
N TYR A 53 -2.83 20.41 -2.91
CA TYR A 53 -2.29 21.51 -3.72
C TYR A 53 -3.10 21.80 -5.00
N PHE A 54 -3.89 20.84 -5.49
CA PHE A 54 -4.66 20.97 -6.74
C PHE A 54 -6.18 20.93 -6.54
N ASN A 55 -6.65 21.12 -5.30
CA ASN A 55 -8.07 21.05 -4.94
C ASN A 55 -8.48 22.29 -4.16
#